data_AF-A0A4Y7L1N9-F1
#
_entry.id   AF-A0A4Y7L1N9-F1
#
_cell.length_a   1.000
_cell.length_b   1.000
_cell.length_c   1.000
_cell.angle_alpha   90.00
_cell.angle_beta   90.00
_cell.angle_gamma   90.00
#
_symmetry.space_group_name_H-M   'P 1'
#
loop_
_entity.id
_entity.type
_entity.pdbx_description
1 polymer ?
#
loop_
_entity_poly.entity_id
_entity_poly.type
_entity_poly.pdbx_seq_one_letter_code
_entity_poly.pdbx_strand_id
1 'polypeptide(L)'
;MLVTWWKQSWFWNSAQKNHRSCWQFTTSLMHLYTYIGALPLALERYQALNVNNILWETFWEHIMPGMLASPHLEDLGGVLRLYSGFMDHHLSDVRERTFDAYATGDHALAIKLGYFTRRLKTSHQYVISEVESMVLEVKHSVEKFGKLKEMKSWSEELQKQFIEKSKSVTLNDDPRSRPWWTPTPNVNHLKGTFDGENVVYKNRKMQCESLRKSYWSRTIERRSLLLSLITYALQSPPVCGMKVFSNTSHKILKLHEINNKYLESLELTRDEALDLITKVAEGKPFENEKVDIISLMTYGVFSSEDTVQLDMVSRMISTFVADKLEDKQLPISFRGDDLALLSQIVAEPLAWMNLLFEVCIEFYGSKSKNLKRSNKELIGNTFIQSIKCLIGESTKIIDGIEAALNKELAVPSTGWQDFLSSGVKEKETGPGQFIKILETMCASSNLPTIQDVKREWSCKTVKGEILSAQRKTLEGILMICKSKNHLRALKKRKLQKCVLKL
;
A
#
# COMPACT_ATOMS: atom_id res chain seq x y z
N MET A 1 -12.45 22.45 -4.50
CA MET A 1 -11.64 21.26 -4.86
C MET A 1 -12.57 20.13 -5.29
N LEU A 2 -13.42 19.56 -4.44
CA LEU A 2 -14.37 18.52 -4.87
C LEU A 2 -15.23 18.89 -6.09
N VAL A 3 -15.90 20.05 -6.16
CA VAL A 3 -16.71 20.41 -7.36
C VAL A 3 -15.90 20.65 -8.63
N THR A 4 -14.63 20.93 -8.44
CA THR A 4 -13.65 20.94 -9.50
C THR A 4 -13.28 19.52 -9.93
N TRP A 5 -13.19 18.58 -9.02
CA TRP A 5 -13.02 17.18 -9.36
C TRP A 5 -14.27 16.59 -10.04
N TRP A 6 -15.46 17.09 -9.69
CA TRP A 6 -16.74 16.71 -10.29
C TRP A 6 -16.88 17.18 -11.74
N LYS A 7 -16.59 18.45 -12.01
CA LYS A 7 -16.61 18.98 -13.40
C LYS A 7 -15.52 18.32 -14.26
N GLN A 8 -14.34 18.00 -13.70
CA GLN A 8 -13.31 17.21 -14.39
C GLN A 8 -13.81 15.78 -14.67
N SER A 9 -14.24 15.03 -13.66
CA SER A 9 -14.72 13.65 -13.86
C SER A 9 -15.89 13.58 -14.86
N TRP A 10 -16.80 14.56 -14.81
CA TRP A 10 -17.89 14.68 -15.77
C TRP A 10 -17.39 15.00 -17.19
N PHE A 11 -16.47 15.96 -17.34
CA PHE A 11 -15.82 16.29 -18.61
C PHE A 11 -15.08 15.09 -19.20
N TRP A 12 -14.32 14.37 -18.37
CA TRP A 12 -13.48 13.29 -18.81
C TRP A 12 -14.30 12.04 -19.23
N ASN A 13 -15.38 11.73 -18.49
CA ASN A 13 -16.29 10.63 -18.85
C ASN A 13 -17.14 10.98 -20.09
N SER A 14 -17.49 12.26 -20.26
CA SER A 14 -18.24 12.75 -21.42
C SER A 14 -17.43 12.62 -22.72
N ALA A 15 -16.13 12.94 -22.67
CA ALA A 15 -15.22 12.76 -23.80
C ALA A 15 -14.94 11.29 -24.13
N GLN A 16 -14.94 10.39 -23.14
CA GLN A 16 -14.76 8.94 -23.34
C GLN A 16 -15.92 8.30 -24.15
N LYS A 17 -17.13 8.87 -24.10
CA LYS A 17 -18.26 8.39 -24.91
C LYS A 17 -18.21 8.87 -26.37
N ASN A 18 -17.79 10.11 -26.61
CA ASN A 18 -17.63 10.65 -27.98
C ASN A 18 -16.38 10.09 -28.69
N HIS A 19 -15.37 9.72 -27.91
CA HIS A 19 -14.19 9.00 -28.37
C HIS A 19 -14.00 7.79 -27.46
N ARG A 20 -14.59 6.65 -27.84
CA ARG A 20 -14.36 5.31 -27.23
C ARG A 20 -12.87 4.94 -27.05
N SER A 21 -11.95 5.77 -27.53
CA SER A 21 -10.53 5.51 -27.72
C SER A 21 -9.61 6.53 -27.06
N CYS A 22 -10.11 7.51 -26.28
CA CYS A 22 -9.18 8.49 -25.69
C CYS A 22 -8.61 8.01 -24.35
N TRP A 23 -7.57 7.17 -24.45
CA TRP A 23 -6.82 6.60 -23.31
C TRP A 23 -6.40 7.65 -22.28
N GLN A 24 -6.02 8.86 -22.73
CA GLN A 24 -5.66 9.96 -21.83
C GLN A 24 -6.79 10.34 -20.87
N PHE A 25 -8.04 10.25 -21.33
CA PHE A 25 -9.21 10.61 -20.54
C PHE A 25 -9.52 9.55 -19.49
N THR A 26 -9.52 8.29 -19.90
CA THR A 26 -9.71 7.16 -19.01
C THR A 26 -8.59 7.06 -17.98
N THR A 27 -7.34 7.29 -18.38
CA THR A 27 -6.19 7.31 -17.46
C THR A 27 -6.35 8.44 -16.45
N SER A 28 -6.67 9.66 -16.89
CA SER A 28 -6.90 10.79 -15.97
C SER A 28 -7.99 10.50 -14.94
N LEU A 29 -9.12 9.94 -15.40
CA LEU A 29 -10.23 9.52 -14.51
C LEU A 29 -9.82 8.49 -13.49
N MET A 30 -9.10 7.46 -13.92
CA MET A 30 -8.60 6.42 -13.02
C MET A 30 -7.70 7.01 -11.94
N HIS A 31 -6.77 7.91 -12.28
CA HIS A 31 -5.93 8.59 -11.29
C HIS A 31 -6.75 9.44 -10.32
N LEU A 32 -7.80 10.12 -10.80
CA LEU A 32 -8.71 10.87 -9.94
C LEU A 32 -9.48 9.94 -8.99
N TYR A 33 -10.00 8.81 -9.48
CA TYR A 33 -10.72 7.83 -8.68
C TYR A 33 -9.84 7.17 -7.62
N THR A 34 -8.59 6.84 -7.97
CA THR A 34 -7.59 6.36 -7.00
C THR A 34 -7.38 7.39 -5.88
N TYR A 35 -7.24 8.67 -6.22
CA TYR A 35 -7.02 9.71 -5.21
C TYR A 35 -8.20 9.91 -4.26
N ILE A 36 -9.44 9.88 -4.76
CA ILE A 36 -10.63 10.06 -3.91
C ILE A 36 -11.04 8.78 -3.18
N GLY A 37 -10.24 7.70 -3.25
CA GLY A 37 -10.54 6.43 -2.58
C GLY A 37 -11.67 5.64 -3.23
N ALA A 38 -12.03 5.95 -4.48
CA ALA A 38 -13.01 5.19 -5.29
C ALA A 38 -12.31 4.07 -6.09
N LEU A 39 -11.48 3.26 -5.42
CA LEU A 39 -10.59 2.30 -6.05
C LEU A 39 -11.30 1.23 -6.92
N PRO A 40 -12.46 0.68 -6.53
CA PRO A 40 -13.20 -0.23 -7.41
C PRO A 40 -13.51 0.39 -8.78
N LEU A 41 -13.89 1.67 -8.79
CA LEU A 41 -14.18 2.40 -10.03
C LEU A 41 -12.90 2.73 -10.81
N ALA A 42 -11.79 3.01 -10.12
CA ALA A 42 -10.48 3.16 -10.75
C ALA A 42 -10.05 1.87 -11.47
N LEU A 43 -10.24 0.71 -10.83
CA LEU A 43 -9.92 -0.60 -11.40
C LEU A 43 -10.83 -0.93 -12.59
N GLU A 44 -12.13 -0.66 -12.50
CA GLU A 44 -13.05 -0.80 -13.64
C GLU A 44 -12.60 0.04 -14.85
N ARG A 45 -12.13 1.28 -14.61
CA ARG A 45 -11.60 2.14 -15.68
C ARG A 45 -10.27 1.62 -16.23
N TYR A 46 -9.40 1.04 -15.40
CA TYR A 46 -8.18 0.37 -15.85
C TYR A 46 -8.50 -0.84 -16.73
N GLN A 47 -9.46 -1.67 -16.33
CA GLN A 47 -9.90 -2.83 -17.11
C GLN A 47 -10.50 -2.40 -18.45
N ALA A 48 -11.23 -1.27 -18.48
CA ALA A 48 -11.78 -0.69 -19.70
C ALA A 48 -10.72 -0.17 -20.68
N LEU A 49 -9.48 0.08 -20.23
CA LEU A 49 -8.35 0.38 -21.13
C LEU A 49 -7.91 -0.86 -21.93
N ASN A 50 -8.33 -2.07 -21.55
CA ASN A 50 -7.94 -3.33 -22.19
C ASN A 50 -6.40 -3.48 -22.30
N VAL A 51 -5.71 -3.22 -21.19
CA VAL A 51 -4.25 -3.38 -21.08
C VAL A 51 -3.88 -4.85 -21.31
N ASN A 52 -3.12 -5.12 -22.36
CA ASN A 52 -2.71 -6.47 -22.76
C ASN A 52 -1.26 -6.51 -23.25
N ASN A 53 -0.67 -7.70 -23.26
CA ASN A 53 0.70 -7.93 -23.75
C ASN A 53 1.69 -6.94 -23.13
N ILE A 54 2.54 -6.33 -23.95
CA ILE A 54 3.58 -5.38 -23.51
C ILE A 54 3.01 -4.12 -22.83
N LEU A 55 1.71 -3.82 -22.97
CA LEU A 55 1.10 -2.70 -22.25
C LEU A 55 1.07 -2.95 -20.75
N TRP A 56 1.07 -4.21 -20.30
CA TRP A 56 1.27 -4.52 -18.88
C TRP A 56 2.58 -3.96 -18.36
N GLU A 57 3.62 -3.90 -19.18
CA GLU A 57 4.90 -3.36 -18.75
C GLU A 57 4.86 -1.83 -18.61
N THR A 58 4.20 -1.14 -19.55
CA THR A 58 4.20 0.33 -19.61
C THR A 58 3.09 0.99 -18.77
N PHE A 59 1.94 0.32 -18.59
CA PHE A 59 0.74 0.87 -17.93
C PHE A 59 0.46 0.35 -16.52
N TRP A 60 1.17 -0.69 -16.05
CA TRP A 60 1.01 -1.28 -14.69
C TRP A 60 1.04 -0.21 -13.59
N GLU A 61 1.92 0.77 -13.74
CA GLU A 61 2.18 1.79 -12.73
C GLU A 61 0.99 2.72 -12.44
N HIS A 62 -0.03 2.75 -13.31
CA HIS A 62 -1.14 3.67 -13.13
C HIS A 62 -2.20 3.19 -12.14
N ILE A 63 -2.37 1.87 -11.96
CA ILE A 63 -3.35 1.29 -11.04
C ILE A 63 -2.71 0.66 -9.81
N MET A 64 -1.50 0.11 -9.98
CA MET A 64 -0.89 -0.75 -8.96
C MET A 64 -0.54 -0.06 -7.65
N PRO A 65 0.00 1.17 -7.62
CA PRO A 65 0.21 1.89 -6.35
C PRO A 65 -1.09 2.05 -5.54
N GLY A 66 -2.22 2.32 -6.22
CA GLY A 66 -3.54 2.40 -5.60
C GLY A 66 -4.03 1.06 -5.07
N MET A 67 -3.86 -0.01 -5.86
CA MET A 67 -4.25 -1.37 -5.44
C MET A 67 -3.43 -1.90 -4.27
N LEU A 68 -2.13 -1.60 -4.22
CA LEU A 68 -1.26 -1.97 -3.10
C LEU A 68 -1.66 -1.27 -1.78
N ALA A 69 -2.26 -0.09 -1.87
CA ALA A 69 -2.82 0.62 -0.73
C ALA A 69 -4.28 0.25 -0.40
N SER A 70 -4.92 -0.51 -1.29
CA SER A 70 -6.35 -0.83 -1.19
C SER A 70 -6.65 -1.93 -0.17
N PRO A 71 -7.88 -1.98 0.36
CA PRO A 71 -8.36 -3.10 1.16
C PRO A 71 -8.76 -4.31 0.28
N HIS A 72 -8.74 -4.19 -1.04
CA HIS A 72 -9.25 -5.18 -1.99
C HIS A 72 -8.18 -6.21 -2.36
N LEU A 73 -7.82 -7.06 -1.40
CA LEU A 73 -6.72 -8.04 -1.54
C LEU A 73 -6.93 -9.03 -2.71
N GLU A 74 -8.17 -9.47 -2.94
CA GLU A 74 -8.50 -10.39 -4.05
C GLU A 74 -8.30 -9.73 -5.42
N ASP A 75 -8.74 -8.49 -5.58
CA ASP A 75 -8.59 -7.71 -6.80
C ASP A 75 -7.10 -7.41 -7.07
N LEU A 76 -6.34 -7.05 -6.03
CA LEU A 76 -4.88 -6.90 -6.11
C LEU A 76 -4.22 -8.20 -6.58
N GLY A 77 -4.61 -9.35 -6.01
CA GLY A 77 -4.13 -10.65 -6.44
C GLY A 77 -4.51 -10.97 -7.89
N GLY A 78 -5.69 -10.53 -8.34
CA GLY A 78 -6.11 -10.63 -9.74
C GLY A 78 -5.18 -9.87 -10.68
N VAL A 79 -4.86 -8.61 -10.35
CA VAL A 79 -3.98 -7.78 -11.19
C VAL A 79 -2.55 -8.33 -11.22
N LEU A 80 -2.02 -8.78 -10.08
CA LEU A 80 -0.69 -9.41 -10.00
C LEU A 80 -0.63 -10.68 -10.85
N ARG A 81 -1.65 -11.55 -10.78
CA ARG A 81 -1.73 -12.77 -11.62
C ARG A 81 -1.80 -12.45 -13.10
N LEU A 82 -2.53 -11.41 -13.50
CA LEU A 82 -2.60 -11.00 -14.91
C LEU A 82 -1.22 -10.53 -15.41
N TYR A 83 -0.49 -9.76 -14.60
CA TYR A 83 0.86 -9.33 -14.94
C TYR A 83 1.84 -10.52 -15.02
N SER A 84 1.86 -11.41 -14.02
CA SER A 84 2.72 -12.60 -14.04
C SER A 84 2.38 -13.53 -15.22
N GLY A 85 1.09 -13.69 -15.55
CA GLY A 85 0.66 -14.46 -16.71
C GLY A 85 1.15 -13.86 -18.05
N PHE A 86 1.18 -12.53 -18.16
CA PHE A 86 1.83 -11.87 -19.30
C PHE A 86 3.33 -12.20 -19.38
N MET A 87 4.05 -12.11 -18.25
CA MET A 87 5.48 -12.41 -18.21
C MET A 87 5.77 -13.86 -18.57
N ASP A 88 5.00 -14.81 -18.03
CA ASP A 88 5.16 -16.24 -18.33
C ASP A 88 4.93 -16.54 -19.81
N HIS A 89 3.85 -15.99 -20.39
CA HIS A 89 3.57 -16.14 -21.81
C HIS A 89 4.68 -15.52 -22.67
N HIS A 90 5.10 -14.29 -22.36
CA HIS A 90 6.17 -13.61 -23.07
C HIS A 90 7.49 -14.39 -23.03
N LEU A 91 7.87 -14.91 -21.86
CA LEU A 91 9.10 -15.69 -21.70
C LEU A 91 9.06 -17.02 -22.45
N SER A 92 7.89 -17.66 -22.52
CA SER A 92 7.69 -18.87 -23.32
C SER A 92 7.83 -18.57 -24.82
N ASP A 93 7.13 -17.54 -25.31
CA ASP A 93 7.13 -17.14 -26.72
C ASP A 93 8.51 -16.70 -27.20
N VAL A 94 9.22 -15.90 -26.40
CA VAL A 94 10.56 -15.44 -26.79
C VAL A 94 11.57 -16.58 -26.80
N ARG A 95 11.44 -17.57 -25.90
CA ARG A 95 12.28 -18.76 -25.94
C ARG A 95 12.14 -19.49 -27.28
N GLU A 96 10.92 -19.74 -27.74
CA GLU A 96 10.64 -20.39 -29.03
C GLU A 96 11.20 -19.57 -30.19
N ARG A 97 10.88 -18.27 -30.26
CA ARG A 97 11.39 -17.37 -31.31
C ARG A 97 12.91 -17.26 -31.32
N THR A 98 13.56 -17.36 -30.16
CA THR A 98 15.02 -17.34 -30.07
C THR A 98 15.61 -18.61 -30.67
N PHE A 99 15.00 -19.78 -30.42
CA PHE A 99 15.42 -21.03 -31.06
C PHE A 99 15.24 -20.99 -32.58
N ASP A 100 14.11 -20.49 -33.06
CA ASP A 100 13.84 -20.35 -34.51
C ASP A 100 14.84 -19.40 -35.17
N ALA A 101 15.18 -18.29 -34.51
CA ALA A 101 16.18 -17.34 -35.00
C ALA A 101 17.56 -17.99 -35.12
N TYR A 102 17.96 -18.84 -34.17
CA TYR A 102 19.21 -19.61 -34.28
C TYR A 102 19.14 -20.66 -35.40
N ALA A 103 18.03 -21.38 -35.53
CA ALA A 103 17.84 -22.40 -36.55
C ALA A 103 17.86 -21.83 -37.98
N THR A 104 17.34 -20.63 -38.16
CA THR A 104 17.30 -19.92 -39.46
C THR A 104 18.56 -19.09 -39.76
N GLY A 105 19.51 -19.00 -38.81
CA GLY A 105 20.74 -18.23 -38.96
C GLY A 105 20.59 -16.71 -38.72
N ASP A 106 19.43 -16.24 -38.24
CA ASP A 106 19.22 -14.83 -37.86
C ASP A 106 19.73 -14.55 -36.44
N HIS A 107 21.05 -14.52 -36.31
CA HIS A 107 21.72 -14.21 -35.04
C HIS A 107 21.40 -12.79 -34.54
N ALA A 108 21.08 -11.85 -35.42
CA ALA A 108 20.74 -10.48 -35.04
C ALA A 108 19.40 -10.44 -34.30
N LEU A 109 18.40 -11.19 -34.75
CA LEU A 109 17.13 -11.36 -34.06
C LEU A 109 17.31 -12.07 -32.71
N ALA A 110 18.08 -13.16 -32.66
CA ALA A 110 18.36 -13.88 -31.41
C ALA A 110 18.97 -12.96 -30.34
N ILE A 111 19.95 -12.12 -30.73
CA ILE A 111 20.56 -11.13 -29.83
C ILE A 111 19.53 -10.10 -29.36
N LYS A 112 18.69 -9.54 -30.25
CA LYS A 112 17.64 -8.58 -29.89
C LYS A 112 16.64 -9.17 -28.89
N LEU A 113 16.21 -10.41 -29.11
CA LEU A 113 15.31 -11.14 -28.22
C LEU A 113 15.94 -11.37 -26.85
N GLY A 114 17.23 -11.72 -26.80
CA GLY A 114 17.99 -11.85 -25.56
C GLY A 114 18.06 -10.54 -24.76
N TYR A 115 18.39 -9.42 -25.41
CA TYR A 115 18.41 -8.10 -24.76
C TYR A 115 17.02 -7.69 -24.25
N PHE A 116 15.98 -7.88 -25.06
CA PHE A 116 14.60 -7.54 -24.67
C PHE A 116 14.13 -8.37 -23.47
N THR A 117 14.39 -9.68 -23.49
CA THR A 117 14.08 -10.59 -22.38
C THR A 117 14.80 -10.16 -21.10
N ARG A 118 16.10 -9.85 -21.19
CA ARG A 118 16.87 -9.40 -20.04
C ARG A 118 16.28 -8.11 -19.46
N ARG A 119 15.91 -7.15 -20.32
CA ARG A 119 15.30 -5.88 -19.92
C ARG A 119 14.00 -6.08 -19.15
N LEU A 120 13.13 -6.99 -19.58
CA LEU A 120 11.88 -7.28 -18.88
C LEU A 120 12.09 -8.08 -17.59
N LYS A 121 13.00 -9.07 -17.58
CA LYS A 121 13.32 -9.85 -16.37
C LYS A 121 13.92 -9.02 -15.23
N THR A 122 14.50 -7.86 -15.55
CA THR A 122 15.03 -6.91 -14.56
C THR A 122 14.19 -5.65 -14.45
N SER A 123 12.95 -5.64 -14.97
CA SER A 123 12.08 -4.48 -14.81
C SER A 123 11.61 -4.33 -13.37
N HIS A 124 11.45 -3.09 -12.92
CA HIS A 124 10.95 -2.85 -11.58
C HIS A 124 9.53 -3.41 -11.42
N GLN A 125 8.67 -3.32 -12.45
CA GLN A 125 7.30 -3.85 -12.46
C GLN A 125 7.28 -5.36 -12.22
N TYR A 126 8.16 -6.11 -12.89
CA TYR A 126 8.22 -7.55 -12.71
C TYR A 126 8.75 -7.91 -11.34
N VAL A 127 9.87 -7.33 -10.95
CA VAL A 127 10.51 -7.67 -9.67
C VAL A 127 9.62 -7.29 -8.49
N ILE A 128 8.96 -6.12 -8.51
CA ILE A 128 8.04 -5.73 -7.43
C ILE A 128 6.76 -6.57 -7.44
N SER A 129 6.23 -6.96 -8.60
CA SER A 129 5.03 -7.81 -8.68
C SER A 129 5.26 -9.20 -8.08
N GLU A 130 6.44 -9.79 -8.30
CA GLU A 130 6.82 -11.06 -7.68
C GLU A 130 6.92 -10.92 -6.15
N VAL A 131 7.58 -9.87 -5.66
CA VAL A 131 7.71 -9.60 -4.23
C VAL A 131 6.34 -9.33 -3.58
N GLU A 132 5.51 -8.48 -4.18
CA GLU A 132 4.18 -8.16 -3.64
C GLU A 132 3.20 -9.34 -3.73
N SER A 133 3.37 -10.25 -4.68
CA SER A 133 2.60 -11.51 -4.70
C SER A 133 2.90 -12.36 -3.47
N MET A 134 4.16 -12.45 -3.08
CA MET A 134 4.56 -13.15 -1.84
C MET A 134 4.06 -12.41 -0.60
N VAL A 135 4.16 -11.07 -0.57
CA VAL A 135 3.61 -10.26 0.54
C VAL A 135 2.09 -10.44 0.67
N LEU A 136 1.39 -10.53 -0.46
CA LEU A 136 -0.06 -10.77 -0.50
C LEU A 136 -0.43 -12.14 0.07
N GLU A 137 0.34 -13.20 -0.21
CA GLU A 137 0.15 -14.51 0.42
C GLU A 137 0.28 -14.43 1.95
N VAL A 138 1.24 -13.64 2.45
CA VAL A 138 1.38 -13.39 3.89
C VAL A 138 0.14 -12.69 4.44
N LYS A 139 -0.29 -11.59 3.78
CA LYS A 139 -1.47 -10.82 4.18
C LYS A 139 -2.70 -11.72 4.28
N HIS A 140 -2.97 -12.53 3.26
CA HIS A 140 -4.08 -13.50 3.28
C HIS A 140 -3.95 -14.54 4.40
N SER A 141 -2.75 -15.07 4.64
CA SER A 141 -2.54 -16.04 5.72
C SER A 141 -2.80 -15.42 7.09
N VAL A 142 -2.26 -14.23 7.35
CA VAL A 142 -2.42 -13.54 8.63
C VAL A 142 -3.88 -13.13 8.83
N GLU A 143 -4.55 -12.65 7.79
CA GLU A 143 -5.94 -12.23 7.86
C GLU A 143 -6.89 -13.41 8.11
N LYS A 144 -6.67 -14.54 7.44
CA LYS A 144 -7.56 -15.71 7.55
C LYS A 144 -7.30 -16.57 8.79
N PHE A 145 -6.03 -16.71 9.20
CA PHE A 145 -5.64 -17.68 10.23
C PHE A 145 -5.03 -17.03 11.48
N GLY A 146 -4.72 -15.73 11.46
CA GLY A 146 -4.03 -15.04 12.54
C GLY A 146 -2.59 -15.49 12.80
N LYS A 147 -2.07 -16.35 11.92
CA LYS A 147 -0.72 -16.91 11.92
C LYS A 147 -0.25 -17.18 10.49
N LEU A 148 1.05 -17.38 10.33
CA LEU A 148 1.62 -17.75 9.05
C LEU A 148 1.42 -19.25 8.79
N LYS A 149 0.83 -19.61 7.65
CA LYS A 149 0.91 -20.96 7.08
C LYS A 149 2.21 -21.10 6.29
N GLU A 150 2.76 -22.31 6.19
CA GLU A 150 3.96 -22.59 5.39
C GLU A 150 3.88 -21.88 4.03
N MET A 151 4.77 -20.91 3.82
CA MET A 151 4.91 -20.22 2.55
C MET A 151 5.64 -21.17 1.60
N LYS A 152 4.96 -21.65 0.56
CA LYS A 152 5.59 -22.50 -0.45
C LYS A 152 6.53 -21.73 -1.38
N SER A 153 6.30 -20.43 -1.51
CA SER A 153 6.90 -19.54 -2.51
C SER A 153 8.15 -18.80 -2.00
N TRP A 154 8.36 -18.68 -0.69
CA TRP A 154 9.43 -17.87 -0.11
C TRP A 154 10.67 -18.69 0.26
N SER A 155 11.86 -18.17 -0.07
CA SER A 155 13.15 -18.70 0.41
C SER A 155 14.20 -17.61 0.54
N GLU A 156 15.24 -17.85 1.36
CA GLU A 156 16.37 -16.93 1.50
C GLU A 156 17.14 -16.74 0.19
N GLU A 157 17.17 -17.76 -0.66
CA GLU A 157 17.80 -17.67 -1.97
C GLU A 157 17.03 -16.74 -2.90
N LEU A 158 15.70 -16.85 -2.92
CA LEU A 158 14.84 -15.91 -3.66
C LEU A 158 15.00 -14.48 -3.15
N GLN A 159 15.11 -14.29 -1.84
CA GLN A 159 15.39 -12.97 -1.26
C GLN A 159 16.67 -12.37 -1.84
N LYS A 160 17.78 -13.12 -1.80
CA LYS A 160 19.07 -12.66 -2.34
C LYS A 160 18.95 -12.30 -3.81
N GLN A 161 18.22 -13.10 -4.59
CA GLN A 161 17.97 -12.82 -5.99
C GLN A 161 17.19 -11.51 -6.20
N PHE A 162 16.16 -11.23 -5.41
CA PHE A 162 15.42 -9.98 -5.53
C PHE A 162 16.25 -8.76 -5.10
N ILE A 163 17.04 -8.87 -4.04
CA ILE A 163 17.96 -7.81 -3.61
C ILE A 163 19.05 -7.56 -4.68
N GLU A 164 19.55 -8.60 -5.34
CA GLU A 164 20.52 -8.42 -6.42
C GLU A 164 19.88 -7.80 -7.67
N LYS A 165 18.67 -8.24 -8.02
CA LYS A 165 17.88 -7.64 -9.10
C LYS A 165 17.54 -6.18 -8.83
N SER A 166 17.31 -5.79 -7.57
CA SER A 166 16.95 -4.41 -7.21
C SER A 166 18.04 -3.40 -7.60
N LYS A 167 19.32 -3.80 -7.56
CA LYS A 167 20.48 -2.97 -7.93
C LYS A 167 20.57 -2.66 -9.42
N SER A 168 19.91 -3.45 -10.27
CA SER A 168 20.02 -3.37 -11.74
C SER A 168 18.67 -3.19 -12.44
N VAL A 169 17.70 -2.59 -11.74
CA VAL A 169 16.34 -2.43 -12.26
C VAL A 169 16.27 -1.56 -13.51
N THR A 170 15.43 -1.98 -14.46
CA THR A 170 15.07 -1.20 -15.64
C THR A 170 13.74 -0.48 -15.43
N LEU A 171 13.62 0.69 -16.05
CA LEU A 171 12.40 1.49 -16.07
C LEU A 171 11.76 1.35 -17.44
N ASN A 172 10.61 0.70 -17.48
CA ASN A 172 9.84 0.46 -18.70
C ASN A 172 8.46 1.11 -18.64
N ASP A 173 8.18 1.86 -17.57
CA ASP A 173 6.97 2.66 -17.40
C ASP A 173 6.87 3.77 -18.44
N ASP A 174 5.64 4.15 -18.79
CA ASP A 174 5.37 5.34 -19.62
C ASP A 174 4.98 6.55 -18.75
N PRO A 175 5.96 7.34 -18.26
CA PRO A 175 5.64 8.51 -17.45
C PRO A 175 4.92 9.62 -18.22
N ARG A 176 4.85 9.54 -19.57
CA ARG A 176 4.19 10.57 -20.40
C ARG A 176 2.68 10.38 -20.48
N SER A 177 2.19 9.17 -20.25
CA SER A 177 0.75 8.89 -20.19
C SER A 177 0.13 9.27 -18.85
N ARG A 178 0.96 9.52 -17.82
CA ARG A 178 0.49 10.01 -16.51
C ARG A 178 -0.04 11.44 -16.59
N PRO A 179 -1.09 11.76 -15.82
CA PRO A 179 -1.53 13.14 -15.67
C PRO A 179 -0.44 14.03 -15.05
N TRP A 180 -0.42 15.31 -15.46
CA TRP A 180 0.60 16.26 -14.98
C TRP A 180 0.59 16.45 -13.45
N TRP A 181 -0.55 16.19 -12.81
CA TRP A 181 -0.72 16.29 -11.36
C TRP A 181 -0.27 15.04 -10.60
N THR A 182 -0.09 13.89 -11.28
CA THR A 182 0.47 12.65 -10.72
C THR A 182 1.62 12.13 -11.59
N PRO A 183 2.69 12.95 -11.77
CA PRO A 183 3.77 12.69 -12.74
C PRO A 183 4.58 11.43 -12.45
N THR A 184 4.55 10.94 -11.20
CA THR A 184 5.18 9.70 -10.74
C THR A 184 4.27 9.04 -9.71
N PRO A 185 4.46 7.74 -9.39
CA PRO A 185 3.67 7.05 -8.36
C PRO A 185 3.63 7.76 -6.99
N ASN A 186 4.68 8.52 -6.65
CA ASN A 186 4.91 9.04 -5.31
C ASN A 186 4.48 10.49 -5.14
N VAL A 187 4.01 11.13 -6.22
CA VAL A 187 3.82 12.57 -6.27
C VAL A 187 2.42 12.83 -6.74
N ASN A 188 1.71 13.64 -5.97
CA ASN A 188 0.40 14.12 -6.34
C ASN A 188 0.28 15.60 -5.97
N HIS A 189 0.29 16.46 -6.98
CA HIS A 189 0.21 17.92 -6.83
C HIS A 189 -1.19 18.42 -6.45
N LEU A 190 -2.18 17.52 -6.43
CA LEU A 190 -3.47 17.84 -5.85
C LEU A 190 -3.46 17.72 -4.31
N LYS A 191 -2.36 17.21 -3.73
CA LYS A 191 -2.12 17.26 -2.28
C LYS A 191 -1.57 18.64 -1.90
N GLY A 192 -2.25 19.31 -0.98
CA GLY A 192 -1.80 20.60 -0.42
C GLY A 192 -2.14 21.81 -1.29
N THR A 193 -1.44 22.92 -1.07
CA THR A 193 -1.62 24.16 -1.84
C THR A 193 -0.91 24.05 -3.19
N PHE A 194 -1.62 24.38 -4.26
CA PHE A 194 -1.07 24.36 -5.62
C PHE A 194 -0.07 25.52 -5.81
N ASP A 195 1.18 25.19 -6.13
CA ASP A 195 2.25 26.13 -6.46
C ASP A 195 2.76 25.85 -7.88
N GLY A 196 2.23 26.59 -8.85
CA GLY A 196 2.41 26.31 -10.28
C GLY A 196 3.85 26.38 -10.78
N GLU A 197 4.68 27.27 -10.23
CA GLU A 197 6.09 27.40 -10.64
C GLU A 197 6.94 26.25 -10.12
N ASN A 198 6.70 25.84 -8.87
CA ASN A 198 7.37 24.68 -8.27
C ASN A 198 6.95 23.35 -8.90
N VAL A 199 5.72 23.21 -9.39
CA VAL A 199 5.22 21.97 -10.00
C VAL A 199 6.02 21.58 -11.24
N VAL A 200 6.32 22.53 -12.13
CA VAL A 200 7.09 22.23 -13.36
C VAL A 200 8.51 21.78 -13.02
N TYR A 201 9.17 22.47 -12.09
CA TYR A 201 10.50 22.10 -11.62
C TYR A 201 10.53 20.74 -10.93
N LYS A 202 9.58 20.49 -10.00
CA LYS A 202 9.42 19.20 -9.31
C LYS A 202 9.17 18.06 -10.30
N ASN A 203 8.31 18.27 -11.31
CA ASN A 203 8.04 17.28 -12.36
C ASN A 203 9.29 16.91 -13.14
N ARG A 204 10.07 17.92 -13.59
CA ARG A 204 11.33 17.67 -14.30
C ARG A 204 12.33 16.89 -13.45
N LYS A 205 12.49 17.27 -12.17
CA LYS A 205 13.36 16.56 -11.23
C LYS A 205 12.89 15.12 -11.02
N MET A 206 11.59 14.88 -10.84
CA MET A 206 11.02 13.56 -10.54
C MET A 206 10.95 12.63 -11.76
N GLN A 207 10.93 13.17 -12.97
CA GLN A 207 11.09 12.40 -14.20
C GLN A 207 12.54 11.94 -14.44
N CYS A 208 13.50 12.46 -13.68
CA CYS A 208 14.89 12.04 -13.74
C CYS A 208 15.01 10.51 -13.51
N GLU A 209 15.59 9.83 -14.49
CA GLU A 209 15.67 8.37 -14.51
C GLU A 209 16.46 7.81 -13.33
N SER A 210 17.54 8.49 -12.91
CA SER A 210 18.38 8.05 -11.80
C SER A 210 17.63 8.07 -10.46
N LEU A 211 16.83 9.10 -10.21
CA LEU A 211 16.00 9.20 -8.99
C LEU A 211 14.91 8.14 -8.97
N ARG A 212 14.23 7.89 -10.11
CA ARG A 212 13.22 6.82 -10.21
C ARG A 212 13.84 5.44 -10.02
N LYS A 213 15.01 5.18 -10.63
CA LYS A 213 15.75 3.92 -10.44
C LYS A 213 16.14 3.71 -8.98
N SER A 214 16.67 4.75 -8.33
CA SER A 214 17.02 4.71 -6.90
C SER A 214 15.80 4.42 -6.02
N TYR A 215 14.67 5.09 -6.28
CA TYR A 215 13.42 4.86 -5.55
C TYR A 215 12.95 3.40 -5.68
N TRP A 216 12.88 2.86 -6.90
CA TRP A 216 12.41 1.49 -7.12
C TRP A 216 13.39 0.44 -6.61
N SER A 217 14.70 0.67 -6.76
CA SER A 217 15.75 -0.18 -6.17
C SER A 217 15.54 -0.33 -4.67
N ARG A 218 15.37 0.78 -3.94
CA ARG A 218 15.16 0.77 -2.49
C ARG A 218 13.81 0.18 -2.10
N THR A 219 12.76 0.45 -2.88
CA THR A 219 11.43 -0.08 -2.61
C THR A 219 11.41 -1.60 -2.76
N ILE A 220 11.96 -2.14 -3.85
CA ILE A 220 12.08 -3.59 -4.06
C ILE A 220 12.92 -4.24 -2.96
N GLU A 221 14.07 -3.64 -2.63
CA GLU A 221 14.92 -4.12 -1.54
C GLU A 221 14.15 -4.14 -0.20
N ARG A 222 13.49 -3.04 0.16
CA ARG A 222 12.70 -2.91 1.40
C ARG A 222 11.58 -3.96 1.48
N ARG A 223 10.83 -4.14 0.39
CA ARG A 223 9.74 -5.12 0.33
C ARG A 223 10.25 -6.57 0.34
N SER A 224 11.42 -6.83 -0.24
CA SER A 224 12.10 -8.13 -0.12
C SER A 224 12.61 -8.39 1.29
N LEU A 225 13.12 -7.37 1.98
CA LEU A 225 13.57 -7.46 3.37
C LEU A 225 12.41 -7.71 4.34
N LEU A 226 11.22 -7.15 4.08
CA LEU A 226 10.02 -7.38 4.90
C LEU A 226 9.69 -8.87 5.07
N LEU A 227 9.74 -9.66 3.99
CA LEU A 227 9.46 -11.09 4.04
C LEU A 227 10.45 -11.84 4.94
N SER A 228 11.71 -11.41 4.96
CA SER A 228 12.72 -11.93 5.89
C SER A 228 12.53 -11.43 7.31
N LEU A 229 12.17 -10.16 7.51
CA LEU A 229 11.81 -9.65 8.85
C LEU A 229 10.70 -10.50 9.46
N ILE A 230 9.63 -10.77 8.71
CA ILE A 230 8.54 -11.64 9.14
C ILE A 230 9.07 -13.03 9.47
N THR A 231 9.81 -13.66 8.55
CA THR A 231 10.32 -15.03 8.73
C THR A 231 11.20 -15.17 9.96
N TYR A 232 12.15 -14.26 10.16
CA TYR A 232 13.10 -14.31 11.28
C TYR A 232 12.45 -13.91 12.60
N ALA A 233 11.55 -12.91 12.60
CA ALA A 233 10.81 -12.52 13.80
C ALA A 233 9.86 -13.62 14.28
N LEU A 234 9.30 -14.43 13.37
CA LEU A 234 8.52 -15.62 13.72
C LEU A 234 9.37 -16.71 14.41
N GLN A 235 10.61 -16.89 13.97
CA GLN A 235 11.50 -17.90 14.53
C GLN A 235 12.19 -17.44 15.82
N SER A 236 12.36 -16.14 16.01
CA SER A 236 13.07 -15.52 17.13
C SER A 236 12.46 -14.14 17.40
N PRO A 237 11.34 -14.07 18.14
CA PRO A 237 10.64 -12.81 18.39
C PRO A 237 11.53 -11.84 19.19
N PRO A 238 11.81 -10.64 18.67
CA PRO A 238 12.77 -9.71 19.29
C PRO A 238 12.28 -9.21 20.65
N VAL A 239 10.98 -8.96 20.76
CA VAL A 239 10.28 -8.43 21.96
C VAL A 239 10.32 -9.39 23.15
N CYS A 240 10.51 -10.70 22.93
CA CYS A 240 10.55 -11.70 24.00
C CYS A 240 11.85 -11.67 24.82
N GLY A 241 12.74 -10.69 24.62
CA GLY A 241 13.87 -10.39 25.50
C GLY A 241 14.68 -11.62 25.90
N MET A 242 15.39 -12.26 24.97
CA MET A 242 16.18 -13.47 25.27
C MET A 242 17.46 -13.22 26.10
N LYS A 243 17.66 -12.03 26.70
CA LYS A 243 18.72 -11.86 27.73
C LYS A 243 18.55 -12.86 28.89
N VAL A 244 17.37 -13.45 29.07
CA VAL A 244 17.08 -14.47 30.11
C VAL A 244 17.31 -15.92 29.63
N PHE A 245 17.51 -16.15 28.32
CA PHE A 245 17.50 -17.50 27.71
C PHE A 245 18.68 -17.73 26.75
N SER A 246 19.88 -17.48 27.27
CA SER A 246 21.20 -17.98 26.82
C SER A 246 21.43 -18.28 25.33
N ASN A 247 22.49 -17.65 24.82
CA ASN A 247 23.11 -17.71 23.49
C ASN A 247 22.35 -16.92 22.42
N THR A 248 22.98 -15.82 22.00
CA THR A 248 22.73 -15.05 20.79
C THR A 248 22.58 -16.02 19.64
N SER A 249 21.34 -16.43 19.36
CA SER A 249 21.09 -17.37 18.28
C SER A 249 21.51 -16.66 16.99
N HIS A 250 22.13 -17.37 16.06
CA HIS A 250 22.50 -16.84 14.75
C HIS A 250 21.33 -16.11 14.07
N LYS A 251 20.09 -16.51 14.38
CA LYS A 251 18.84 -15.92 13.92
C LYS A 251 18.57 -14.51 14.47
N ILE A 252 18.92 -14.23 15.72
CA ILE A 252 18.77 -12.88 16.32
C ILE A 252 19.77 -11.92 15.67
N LEU A 253 21.03 -12.35 15.53
CA LEU A 253 22.04 -11.56 14.82
C LEU A 253 21.60 -11.28 13.39
N LYS A 254 21.01 -12.28 12.72
CA LYS A 254 20.46 -12.13 11.38
C LYS A 254 19.29 -11.16 11.33
N LEU A 255 18.38 -11.21 12.30
CA LEU A 255 17.27 -10.26 12.40
C LEU A 255 17.77 -8.82 12.58
N HIS A 256 18.80 -8.60 13.42
CA HIS A 256 19.43 -7.28 13.55
C HIS A 256 20.10 -6.83 12.24
N GLU A 257 20.80 -7.72 11.54
CA GLU A 257 21.39 -7.42 10.22
C GLU A 257 20.32 -7.00 9.20
N ILE A 258 19.19 -7.72 9.15
CA ILE A 258 18.08 -7.42 8.25
C ILE A 258 17.41 -6.10 8.65
N ASN A 259 17.19 -5.84 9.94
CA ASN A 259 16.64 -4.57 10.44
C ASN A 259 17.52 -3.38 10.06
N ASN A 260 18.85 -3.52 10.16
CA ASN A 260 19.79 -2.47 9.76
C ASN A 260 19.70 -2.20 8.25
N LYS A 261 19.68 -3.25 7.42
CA LYS A 261 19.49 -3.11 5.96
C LYS A 261 18.14 -2.49 5.59
N TYR A 262 17.08 -2.86 6.32
CA TYR A 262 15.76 -2.27 6.11
C TYR A 262 15.80 -0.78 6.41
N LEU A 263 16.51 -0.38 7.46
CA LEU A 263 16.66 1.02 7.83
C LEU A 263 17.54 1.81 6.86
N GLU A 264 18.63 1.22 6.36
CA GLU A 264 19.44 1.77 5.28
C GLU A 264 18.60 2.04 4.02
N SER A 265 17.66 1.15 3.69
CA SER A 265 16.73 1.34 2.57
C SER A 265 15.75 2.51 2.76
N LEU A 266 15.57 2.97 4.01
CA LEU A 266 14.80 4.16 4.38
C LEU A 266 15.67 5.42 4.46
N GLU A 267 16.98 5.31 4.25
CA GLU A 267 17.93 6.42 4.43
C GLU A 267 17.87 7.04 5.84
N LEU A 268 17.68 6.20 6.85
CA LEU A 268 17.68 6.61 8.26
C LEU A 268 18.79 5.90 9.03
N THR A 269 19.24 6.54 10.08
CA THR A 269 19.96 5.91 11.19
C THR A 269 18.98 5.42 12.26
N ARG A 270 19.45 4.54 13.16
CA ARG A 270 18.61 4.02 14.26
C ARG A 270 18.09 5.17 15.13
N ASP A 271 18.93 6.14 15.43
CA ASP A 271 18.58 7.26 16.30
C ASP A 271 17.54 8.19 15.64
N GLU A 272 17.69 8.48 14.35
CA GLU A 272 16.71 9.25 13.58
C GLU A 272 15.34 8.55 13.53
N ALA A 273 15.32 7.23 13.35
CA ALA A 273 14.07 6.48 13.34
C ALA A 273 13.39 6.46 14.71
N LEU A 274 14.15 6.26 15.79
CA LEU A 274 13.63 6.30 17.15
C LEU A 274 13.11 7.69 17.53
N ASP A 275 13.80 8.74 17.12
CA ASP A 275 13.36 10.13 17.30
C ASP A 275 12.04 10.40 16.58
N LEU A 276 11.91 9.98 15.31
CA LEU A 276 10.65 10.10 14.55
C LEU A 276 9.50 9.33 15.20
N ILE A 277 9.73 8.07 15.61
CA ILE A 277 8.72 7.25 16.29
C ILE A 277 8.27 7.93 17.59
N THR A 278 9.23 8.41 18.39
CA THR A 278 8.95 9.07 19.68
C THR A 278 8.15 10.36 19.47
N LYS A 279 8.58 11.22 18.54
CA LYS A 279 7.87 12.47 18.23
C LYS A 279 6.41 12.24 17.85
N VAL A 280 6.15 11.26 16.99
CA VAL A 280 4.77 10.95 16.57
C VAL A 280 3.96 10.33 17.72
N ALA A 281 4.58 9.46 18.53
CA ALA A 281 3.94 8.90 19.72
C ALA A 281 3.62 9.96 20.79
N GLU A 282 4.31 11.09 20.80
CA GLU A 282 4.04 12.27 21.64
C GLU A 282 2.97 13.21 21.06
N GLY A 283 2.42 12.93 19.87
CA GLY A 283 1.40 13.78 19.23
C GLY A 283 1.93 14.82 18.26
N LYS A 284 3.23 14.81 17.92
CA LYS A 284 3.75 15.69 16.87
C LYS A 284 3.34 15.17 15.49
N PRO A 285 3.01 16.06 14.53
CA PRO A 285 2.67 15.65 13.18
C PRO A 285 3.86 14.93 12.53
N PHE A 286 3.57 13.89 11.75
CA PHE A 286 4.59 13.23 10.96
C PHE A 286 4.94 14.07 9.74
N GLU A 287 6.13 14.67 9.76
CA GLU A 287 6.66 15.48 8.66
C GLU A 287 8.01 14.89 8.21
N ASN A 288 7.98 14.06 7.16
CA ASN A 288 9.19 13.54 6.54
C ASN A 288 8.98 13.34 5.03
N GLU A 289 9.82 13.97 4.21
CA GLU A 289 9.73 13.88 2.75
C GLU A 289 10.35 12.59 2.18
N LYS A 290 11.22 11.92 2.94
CA LYS A 290 12.00 10.76 2.48
C LYS A 290 11.32 9.44 2.82
N VAL A 291 10.71 9.36 4.00
CA VAL A 291 10.24 8.10 4.59
C VAL A 291 8.73 8.09 4.67
N ASP A 292 8.12 7.01 4.18
CA ASP A 292 6.71 6.78 4.38
C ASP A 292 6.41 6.22 5.78
N ILE A 293 5.29 6.68 6.35
CA ILE A 293 4.89 6.33 7.71
C ILE A 293 4.66 4.82 7.89
N ILE A 294 4.19 4.11 6.86
CA ILE A 294 3.88 2.67 6.92
C ILE A 294 5.18 1.87 7.07
N SER A 295 6.21 2.23 6.32
CA SER A 295 7.53 1.61 6.42
C SER A 295 8.19 1.90 7.77
N LEU A 296 8.02 3.11 8.33
CA LEU A 296 8.51 3.44 9.66
C LEU A 296 7.80 2.65 10.77
N MET A 297 6.46 2.54 10.71
CA MET A 297 5.67 1.70 11.62
C MET A 297 6.09 0.23 11.52
N THR A 298 6.29 -0.26 10.29
CA THR A 298 6.73 -1.65 10.03
C THR A 298 8.12 -1.92 10.61
N TYR A 299 9.05 -0.99 10.43
CA TYR A 299 10.37 -1.05 11.07
C TYR A 299 10.21 -1.13 12.60
N GLY A 300 9.47 -0.19 13.20
CA GLY A 300 9.27 -0.14 14.65
C GLY A 300 8.73 -1.46 15.22
N VAL A 301 7.77 -2.09 14.53
CA VAL A 301 7.21 -3.39 14.95
C VAL A 301 8.30 -4.48 15.00
N PHE A 302 9.15 -4.61 13.98
CA PHE A 302 10.16 -5.68 13.90
C PHE A 302 11.50 -5.33 14.58
N SER A 303 11.75 -4.06 14.89
CA SER A 303 12.95 -3.60 15.59
C SER A 303 12.79 -3.53 17.10
N SER A 304 11.57 -3.65 17.63
CA SER A 304 11.28 -3.55 19.06
C SER A 304 11.97 -4.67 19.86
N GLU A 305 12.92 -4.31 20.71
CA GLU A 305 13.69 -5.25 21.53
C GLU A 305 12.97 -5.66 22.82
N ASP A 306 11.97 -4.89 23.25
CA ASP A 306 11.18 -5.13 24.45
C ASP A 306 9.74 -4.63 24.30
N THR A 307 8.91 -4.87 25.34
CA THR A 307 7.50 -4.45 25.33
C THR A 307 7.32 -2.94 25.45
N VAL A 308 8.33 -2.19 25.92
CA VAL A 308 8.27 -0.72 26.07
C VAL A 308 8.45 -0.05 24.71
N GLN A 309 9.39 -0.52 23.90
CA GLN A 309 9.57 -0.07 22.52
C GLN A 309 8.33 -0.43 21.68
N LEU A 310 7.78 -1.64 21.85
CA LEU A 310 6.58 -2.02 21.12
C LEU A 310 5.35 -1.19 21.55
N ASP A 311 5.26 -0.81 22.83
CA ASP A 311 4.25 0.14 23.32
C ASP A 311 4.40 1.52 22.68
N MET A 312 5.64 2.03 22.56
CA MET A 312 5.92 3.29 21.86
C MET A 312 5.41 3.25 20.41
N VAL A 313 5.65 2.16 19.69
CA VAL A 313 5.14 1.96 18.33
C VAL A 313 3.61 1.85 18.30
N SER A 314 3.01 1.17 19.28
CA SER A 314 1.55 1.11 19.43
C SER A 314 0.95 2.51 19.65
N ARG A 315 1.57 3.35 20.49
CA ARG A 315 1.17 4.74 20.71
C ARG A 315 1.36 5.61 19.48
N MET A 316 2.45 5.45 18.74
CA MET A 316 2.67 6.10 17.45
C MET A 316 1.52 5.79 16.47
N ILE A 317 1.15 4.51 16.32
CA ILE A 317 0.05 4.10 15.45
C ILE A 317 -1.27 4.69 15.95
N SER A 318 -1.56 4.59 17.25
CA SER A 318 -2.79 5.13 17.85
C SER A 318 -2.94 6.62 17.58
N THR A 319 -1.88 7.39 17.84
CA THR A 319 -1.86 8.84 17.69
C THR A 319 -1.98 9.27 16.24
N PHE A 320 -1.30 8.58 15.33
CA PHE A 320 -1.41 8.84 13.90
C PHE A 320 -2.81 8.52 13.37
N VAL A 321 -3.40 7.40 13.79
CA VAL A 321 -4.77 7.03 13.43
C VAL A 321 -5.76 8.06 13.98
N ALA A 322 -5.59 8.49 15.23
CA ALA A 322 -6.42 9.55 15.83
C ALA A 322 -6.37 10.83 15.00
N ASP A 323 -5.20 11.33 14.58
CA ASP A 323 -5.08 12.50 13.67
C ASP A 323 -5.81 12.28 12.33
N LYS A 324 -5.85 11.05 11.81
CA LYS A 324 -6.58 10.75 10.57
C LYS A 324 -8.09 10.72 10.76
N LEU A 325 -8.54 10.30 11.94
CA LEU A 325 -9.96 10.21 12.28
C LEU A 325 -10.53 11.53 12.84
N GLU A 326 -9.72 12.36 13.48
CA GLU A 326 -10.12 13.67 14.01
C GLU A 326 -10.43 14.65 12.85
N ASP A 327 -11.55 15.35 12.99
CA ASP A 327 -12.34 15.92 11.90
C ASP A 327 -11.66 17.11 11.20
N LYS A 328 -11.47 17.00 9.87
CA LYS A 328 -11.01 18.05 8.96
C LYS A 328 -12.12 18.45 7.99
N GLN A 329 -13.28 18.94 8.47
CA GLN A 329 -14.38 19.52 7.67
C GLN A 329 -15.01 18.61 6.57
N LEU A 330 -14.47 17.41 6.35
CA LEU A 330 -14.73 16.51 5.22
C LEU A 330 -14.84 15.07 5.74
N PRO A 331 -15.89 14.32 5.34
CA PRO A 331 -15.99 12.90 5.64
C PRO A 331 -14.77 12.11 5.14
N ILE A 332 -14.41 11.02 5.84
CA ILE A 332 -13.17 10.25 5.60
C ILE A 332 -13.15 9.64 4.21
N SER A 333 -14.30 9.20 3.70
CA SER A 333 -14.51 8.82 2.30
C SER A 333 -14.05 9.83 1.25
N PHE A 334 -14.15 11.12 1.51
CA PHE A 334 -13.68 12.17 0.60
C PHE A 334 -12.20 12.48 0.80
N ARG A 335 -11.58 11.85 1.81
CA ARG A 335 -10.15 11.91 2.12
C ARG A 335 -9.49 10.59 1.68
N GLY A 336 -9.52 10.30 0.38
CA GLY A 336 -9.09 9.00 -0.17
C GLY A 336 -7.66 8.58 0.20
N ASP A 337 -6.74 9.53 0.37
CA ASP A 337 -5.40 9.27 0.91
C ASP A 337 -5.44 8.72 2.35
N ASP A 338 -6.31 9.25 3.20
CA ASP A 338 -6.47 8.77 4.57
C ASP A 338 -7.10 7.38 4.59
N LEU A 339 -8.04 7.09 3.67
CA LEU A 339 -8.54 5.72 3.49
C LEU A 339 -7.45 4.74 3.08
N ALA A 340 -6.62 5.11 2.11
CA ALA A 340 -5.48 4.30 1.68
C ALA A 340 -4.52 4.03 2.85
N LEU A 341 -4.20 5.06 3.64
CA LEU A 341 -3.35 4.92 4.83
C LEU A 341 -3.99 4.03 5.91
N LEU A 342 -5.27 4.23 6.24
CA LEU A 342 -5.98 3.41 7.23
C LEU A 342 -6.03 1.94 6.79
N SER A 343 -6.31 1.70 5.50
CA SER A 343 -6.25 0.37 4.88
C SER A 343 -4.88 -0.27 5.06
N GLN A 344 -3.79 0.44 4.73
CA GLN A 344 -2.42 -0.06 4.88
C GLN A 344 -2.04 -0.31 6.35
N ILE A 345 -2.37 0.60 7.28
CA ILE A 345 -2.08 0.45 8.72
C ILE A 345 -2.69 -0.84 9.26
N VAL A 346 -3.95 -1.09 8.89
CA VAL A 346 -4.67 -2.29 9.32
C VAL A 346 -4.09 -3.53 8.63
N ALA A 347 -3.87 -3.49 7.32
CA ALA A 347 -3.40 -4.64 6.54
C ALA A 347 -1.94 -5.04 6.82
N GLU A 348 -1.08 -4.10 7.23
CA GLU A 348 0.36 -4.32 7.42
C GLU A 348 0.81 -4.09 8.87
N PRO A 349 1.15 -2.88 9.38
CA PRO A 349 1.67 -2.70 10.74
C PRO A 349 0.89 -3.43 11.85
N LEU A 350 -0.44 -3.31 11.86
CA LEU A 350 -1.28 -3.99 12.87
C LEU A 350 -1.36 -5.51 12.65
N ALA A 351 -1.24 -5.97 11.40
CA ALA A 351 -1.15 -7.39 11.06
C ALA A 351 0.17 -8.00 11.53
N TRP A 352 1.28 -7.30 11.32
CA TRP A 352 2.62 -7.69 11.78
C TRP A 352 2.71 -7.73 13.30
N MET A 353 2.17 -6.72 13.97
CA MET A 353 2.09 -6.69 15.44
C MET A 353 1.24 -7.86 15.97
N ASN A 354 0.11 -8.16 15.31
CA ASN A 354 -0.70 -9.33 15.66
C ASN A 354 0.07 -10.63 15.49
N LEU A 355 0.86 -10.76 14.42
CA LEU A 355 1.66 -11.94 14.17
C LEU A 355 2.72 -12.13 15.28
N LEU A 356 3.42 -11.06 15.67
CA LEU A 356 4.35 -11.08 16.80
C LEU A 356 3.67 -11.52 18.09
N PHE A 357 2.48 -11.02 18.40
CA PHE A 357 1.73 -11.45 19.59
C PHE A 357 1.49 -12.96 19.59
N GLU A 358 1.13 -13.56 18.44
CA GLU A 358 0.91 -15.02 18.37
C GLU A 358 2.20 -15.78 18.70
N VAL A 359 3.34 -15.35 18.13
CA VAL A 359 4.64 -15.98 18.38
C VAL A 359 5.04 -15.82 19.85
N CYS A 360 4.85 -14.64 20.43
CA CYS A 360 5.12 -14.41 21.85
C CYS A 360 4.29 -15.37 22.72
N ILE A 361 3.00 -15.54 22.42
CA ILE A 361 2.11 -16.45 23.15
C ILE A 361 2.59 -17.91 23.00
N GLU A 362 2.91 -18.35 21.78
CA GLU A 362 3.39 -19.72 21.52
C GLU A 362 4.74 -19.99 22.17
N PHE A 363 5.66 -19.02 22.13
CA PHE A 363 6.99 -19.12 22.72
C PHE A 363 6.90 -19.34 24.24
N TYR A 364 6.09 -18.55 24.94
CA TYR A 364 5.88 -18.70 26.38
C TYR A 364 5.03 -19.94 26.72
N GLY A 365 4.07 -20.32 25.87
CA GLY A 365 3.27 -21.54 26.06
C GLY A 365 4.07 -22.85 25.92
N SER A 366 5.10 -22.87 25.07
CA SER A 366 5.90 -24.07 24.77
C SER A 366 7.19 -24.18 25.60
N LYS A 367 7.97 -23.09 25.74
CA LYS A 367 9.28 -23.11 26.44
C LYS A 367 9.18 -22.92 27.96
N SER A 368 8.01 -22.56 28.48
CA SER A 368 7.74 -22.61 29.93
C SER A 368 7.75 -24.03 30.50
N LYS A 369 8.04 -25.09 29.75
CA LYS A 369 8.30 -26.40 30.37
C LYS A 369 9.71 -26.53 30.96
N ASN A 370 10.71 -25.81 30.43
CA ASN A 370 12.14 -26.06 30.72
C ASN A 370 12.82 -25.04 31.67
N LEU A 371 12.07 -24.07 32.21
CA LEU A 371 12.57 -23.04 33.14
C LEU A 371 12.48 -23.46 34.62
N LYS A 372 13.49 -23.08 35.43
CA LYS A 372 13.44 -23.16 36.90
C LYS A 372 12.30 -22.32 37.46
N ARG A 373 11.53 -22.86 38.43
CA ARG A 373 10.23 -22.36 38.94
C ARG A 373 10.22 -20.87 39.36
N SER A 374 11.21 -20.40 40.12
CA SER A 374 11.18 -19.06 40.76
C SER A 374 11.35 -17.87 39.81
N ASN A 375 12.19 -17.97 38.78
CA ASN A 375 12.38 -16.89 37.79
C ASN A 375 11.27 -16.85 36.72
N LYS A 376 10.46 -17.90 36.67
CA LYS A 376 9.42 -18.16 35.68
C LYS A 376 8.14 -17.37 35.96
N GLU A 377 7.78 -17.26 37.23
CA GLU A 377 6.55 -16.64 37.69
C GLU A 377 6.63 -15.11 37.59
N LEU A 378 7.72 -14.47 38.08
CA LEU A 378 7.81 -13.00 38.11
C LEU A 378 8.04 -12.36 36.72
N ILE A 379 8.98 -12.92 35.94
CA ILE A 379 9.31 -12.43 34.59
C ILE A 379 8.20 -12.83 33.60
N GLY A 380 7.66 -14.04 33.73
CA GLY A 380 6.55 -14.52 32.90
C GLY A 380 5.27 -13.73 33.10
N ASN A 381 4.87 -13.47 34.36
CA ASN A 381 3.63 -12.73 34.63
C ASN A 381 3.71 -11.27 34.17
N THR A 382 4.83 -10.58 34.40
CA THR A 382 5.00 -9.19 33.97
C THR A 382 4.98 -9.08 32.44
N PHE A 383 5.71 -9.95 31.73
CA PHE A 383 5.71 -9.97 30.27
C PHE A 383 4.33 -10.31 29.67
N ILE A 384 3.66 -11.34 30.21
CA ILE A 384 2.34 -11.74 29.75
C ILE A 384 1.32 -10.62 29.95
N GLN A 385 1.38 -9.90 31.08
CA GLN A 385 0.53 -8.73 31.30
C GLN A 385 0.85 -7.60 30.32
N SER A 386 2.13 -7.31 30.04
CA SER A 386 2.52 -6.33 29.02
C SER A 386 1.98 -6.69 27.64
N ILE A 387 2.11 -7.96 27.20
CA ILE A 387 1.54 -8.42 25.93
C ILE A 387 0.01 -8.32 25.94
N LYS A 388 -0.65 -8.65 27.06
CA LYS A 388 -2.11 -8.51 27.19
C LYS A 388 -2.55 -7.04 27.07
N CYS A 389 -1.82 -6.11 27.69
CA CYS A 389 -2.04 -4.67 27.56
C CYS A 389 -1.85 -4.20 26.12
N LEU A 390 -0.77 -4.60 25.44
CA LEU A 390 -0.51 -4.26 24.04
C LEU A 390 -1.59 -4.81 23.08
N ILE A 391 -2.07 -6.02 23.31
CA ILE A 391 -3.24 -6.54 22.58
C ILE A 391 -4.47 -5.68 22.88
N GLY A 392 -4.66 -5.23 24.12
CA GLY A 392 -5.70 -4.28 24.52
C GLY A 392 -5.63 -2.96 23.75
N GLU A 393 -4.49 -2.28 23.78
CA GLU A 393 -4.27 -0.99 23.10
C GLU A 393 -4.46 -1.12 21.60
N SER A 394 -3.85 -2.14 20.98
CA SER A 394 -4.03 -2.37 19.56
C SER A 394 -5.51 -2.64 19.20
N THR A 395 -6.28 -3.33 20.07
CA THR A 395 -7.73 -3.54 19.89
C THR A 395 -8.47 -2.20 19.85
N LYS A 396 -8.16 -1.28 20.78
CA LYS A 396 -8.77 0.06 20.81
C LYS A 396 -8.54 0.83 19.51
N ILE A 397 -7.34 0.71 18.90
CA ILE A 397 -7.04 1.35 17.60
C ILE A 397 -7.99 0.82 16.52
N ILE A 398 -8.18 -0.51 16.44
CA ILE A 398 -9.08 -1.12 15.44
C ILE A 398 -10.54 -0.74 15.73
N ASP A 399 -10.96 -0.77 16.98
CA ASP A 399 -12.33 -0.39 17.38
C ASP A 399 -12.62 1.07 17.05
N GLY A 400 -11.63 1.97 17.21
CA GLY A 400 -11.74 3.37 16.81
C GLY A 400 -11.93 3.54 15.30
N ILE A 401 -11.18 2.80 14.49
CA ILE A 401 -11.35 2.77 13.03
C ILE A 401 -12.73 2.20 12.67
N GLU A 402 -13.12 1.06 13.25
CA GLU A 402 -14.42 0.44 13.01
C GLU A 402 -15.59 1.37 13.37
N ALA A 403 -15.52 2.05 14.51
CA ALA A 403 -16.53 3.02 14.93
C ALA A 403 -16.65 4.20 13.95
N ALA A 404 -15.51 4.75 13.49
CA ALA A 404 -15.50 5.84 12.52
C ALA A 404 -16.09 5.40 11.16
N LEU A 405 -15.71 4.23 10.65
CA LEU A 405 -16.23 3.68 9.41
C LEU A 405 -17.73 3.37 9.48
N ASN A 406 -18.20 2.77 10.57
CA ASN A 406 -19.63 2.49 10.77
C ASN A 406 -20.45 3.79 10.86
N LYS A 407 -19.94 4.82 11.54
CA LYS A 407 -20.59 6.14 11.61
C LYS A 407 -20.77 6.74 10.22
N GLU A 408 -19.76 6.60 9.36
CA GLU A 408 -19.81 7.10 7.99
C GLU A 408 -20.75 6.30 7.09
N LEU A 409 -20.71 4.96 7.18
CA LEU A 409 -21.60 4.07 6.43
C LEU A 409 -23.07 4.21 6.83
N ALA A 410 -23.36 4.62 8.06
CA ALA A 410 -24.72 4.88 8.55
C ALA A 410 -25.38 6.11 7.89
N VAL A 411 -24.60 7.02 7.32
CA VAL A 411 -25.15 8.22 6.67
C VAL A 411 -25.84 7.81 5.34
N PRO A 412 -27.12 8.13 5.13
CA PRO A 412 -27.85 7.76 3.91
C PRO A 412 -27.23 8.39 2.65
N SER A 413 -27.27 7.70 1.51
CA SER A 413 -26.66 8.18 0.26
C SER A 413 -27.16 9.56 -0.20
N THR A 414 -28.37 9.96 0.21
CA THR A 414 -28.93 11.30 -0.04
C THR A 414 -28.16 12.40 0.68
N GLY A 415 -27.80 12.21 1.96
CA GLY A 415 -27.02 13.18 2.73
C GLY A 415 -25.62 13.44 2.16
N TRP A 416 -25.05 12.44 1.48
CA TRP A 416 -23.78 12.57 0.75
C TRP A 416 -23.93 13.36 -0.54
N GLN A 417 -25.03 13.13 -1.27
CA GLN A 417 -25.35 13.90 -2.47
C GLN A 417 -25.61 15.37 -2.13
N ASP A 418 -26.23 15.63 -0.98
CA ASP A 418 -26.49 16.97 -0.47
C ASP A 418 -25.20 17.67 -0.02
N PHE A 419 -24.29 16.97 0.70
CA PHE A 419 -22.95 17.48 1.04
C PHE A 419 -22.14 17.88 -0.21
N LEU A 420 -22.18 17.03 -1.23
CA LEU A 420 -21.53 17.29 -2.53
C LEU A 420 -22.15 18.46 -3.29
N SER A 421 -23.39 18.80 -2.99
CA SER A 421 -24.14 19.87 -3.66
C SER A 421 -24.09 21.19 -2.86
N SER A 422 -23.89 21.13 -1.54
CA SER A 422 -23.76 22.31 -0.66
C SER A 422 -22.34 22.86 -0.59
N GLY A 423 -21.32 22.04 -0.87
CA GLY A 423 -19.91 22.41 -0.80
C GLY A 423 -19.36 23.17 -2.02
N VAL A 424 -19.88 24.35 -2.38
CA VAL A 424 -19.23 25.24 -3.37
C VAL A 424 -19.50 26.73 -3.13
N LYS A 425 -18.49 27.43 -2.63
CA LYS A 425 -18.17 28.76 -3.19
C LYS A 425 -16.99 28.54 -4.15
N GLU A 426 -17.17 28.91 -5.41
CA GLU A 426 -16.10 28.87 -6.41
C GLU A 426 -14.99 29.82 -5.91
N LYS A 427 -13.86 29.28 -5.47
CA LYS A 427 -12.64 30.09 -5.39
C LYS A 427 -12.00 30.09 -6.78
N GLU A 428 -11.71 31.28 -7.28
CA GLU A 428 -11.11 31.51 -8.60
C GLU A 428 -9.68 30.95 -8.73
N THR A 429 -9.05 30.57 -7.62
CA THR A 429 -7.69 30.04 -7.56
C THR A 429 -7.66 28.54 -7.24
N GLY A 430 -6.83 27.79 -7.98
CA GLY A 430 -6.61 26.34 -7.81
C GLY A 430 -7.20 25.47 -8.93
N PRO A 431 -7.55 24.18 -8.67
CA PRO A 431 -8.10 23.25 -9.67
C PRO A 431 -9.35 23.75 -10.43
N GLY A 432 -9.98 24.83 -9.94
CA GLY A 432 -11.04 25.66 -10.60
C GLY A 432 -10.65 26.15 -11.96
N GLN A 433 -9.44 26.63 -12.04
CA GLN A 433 -8.90 27.24 -13.24
C GLN A 433 -8.64 26.18 -14.31
N PHE A 434 -8.16 24.99 -13.93
CA PHE A 434 -7.94 23.87 -14.86
C PHE A 434 -9.23 23.43 -15.56
N ILE A 435 -10.38 23.54 -14.88
CA ILE A 435 -11.68 23.20 -15.48
C ILE A 435 -12.15 24.26 -16.41
N LYS A 436 -12.02 25.52 -16.02
CA LYS A 436 -12.32 26.63 -16.92
C LYS A 436 -11.48 26.51 -18.18
N ILE A 437 -10.22 26.07 -18.06
CA ILE A 437 -9.33 25.76 -19.19
C ILE A 437 -9.84 24.57 -20.01
N LEU A 438 -10.21 23.43 -19.41
CA LEU A 438 -10.78 22.27 -20.12
C LEU A 438 -12.11 22.61 -20.82
N GLU A 439 -12.99 23.35 -20.16
CA GLU A 439 -14.26 23.86 -20.69
C GLU A 439 -14.01 24.82 -21.88
N THR A 440 -13.00 25.69 -21.79
CA THR A 440 -12.62 26.62 -22.87
C THR A 440 -11.99 25.88 -24.05
N MET A 441 -11.16 24.86 -23.80
CA MET A 441 -10.53 24.03 -24.84
C MET A 441 -11.56 23.20 -25.63
N CYS A 442 -12.61 22.70 -24.96
CA CYS A 442 -13.72 22.04 -25.65
C CYS A 442 -14.65 23.02 -26.38
N ALA A 443 -14.82 24.24 -25.89
CA ALA A 443 -15.58 25.27 -26.61
C ALA A 443 -14.86 25.73 -27.90
N SER A 444 -13.53 25.63 -27.94
CA SER A 444 -12.71 26.02 -29.10
C SER A 444 -12.50 24.93 -30.15
N SER A 445 -12.94 23.70 -29.90
CA SER A 445 -12.82 22.58 -30.84
C SER A 445 -14.19 22.26 -31.45
N ASN A 446 -14.27 22.05 -32.77
CA ASN A 446 -15.48 21.62 -33.49
C ASN A 446 -15.88 20.16 -33.15
N LEU A 447 -15.90 19.83 -31.87
CA LEU A 447 -16.39 18.57 -31.32
C LEU A 447 -17.90 18.68 -31.09
N PRO A 448 -18.67 17.58 -31.22
CA PRO A 448 -20.11 17.60 -31.00
C PRO A 448 -20.45 18.23 -29.65
N THR A 449 -21.38 19.18 -29.70
CA THR A 449 -21.73 20.10 -28.62
C THR A 449 -22.06 19.35 -27.34
N ILE A 450 -21.55 19.86 -26.21
CA ILE A 450 -21.77 19.40 -24.82
C ILE A 450 -23.24 19.06 -24.47
N GLN A 451 -24.22 19.55 -25.23
CA GLN A 451 -25.64 19.29 -25.06
C GLN A 451 -26.07 17.84 -25.37
N ASP A 452 -25.41 17.14 -26.29
CA ASP A 452 -25.80 15.76 -26.66
C ASP A 452 -25.31 14.74 -25.62
N VAL A 453 -24.13 14.98 -25.02
CA VAL A 453 -23.59 14.14 -23.94
C VAL A 453 -24.30 14.40 -22.60
N LYS A 454 -24.86 15.60 -22.40
CA LYS A 454 -25.67 15.97 -21.22
C LYS A 454 -26.93 15.10 -21.05
N ARG A 455 -27.48 14.51 -22.12
CA ARG A 455 -28.73 13.73 -22.05
C ARG A 455 -28.55 12.30 -21.55
N GLU A 456 -27.36 11.70 -21.68
CA GLU A 456 -27.10 10.32 -21.24
C GLU A 456 -26.39 10.20 -19.88
N TRP A 457 -25.75 11.28 -19.38
CA TRP A 457 -25.03 11.29 -18.11
C TRP A 457 -25.59 12.37 -17.18
N SER A 458 -26.58 12.00 -16.37
CA SER A 458 -26.98 12.87 -15.27
C SER A 458 -25.84 12.94 -14.24
N CYS A 459 -25.47 14.13 -13.78
CA CYS A 459 -24.50 14.30 -12.69
C CYS A 459 -24.87 13.47 -11.43
N LYS A 460 -26.15 13.10 -11.28
CA LYS A 460 -26.66 12.24 -10.22
C LYS A 460 -26.15 10.79 -10.35
N THR A 461 -26.02 10.26 -11.56
CA THR A 461 -25.54 8.90 -11.83
C THR A 461 -24.06 8.73 -11.47
N VAL A 462 -23.19 9.64 -11.92
CA VAL A 462 -21.74 9.63 -11.60
C VAL A 462 -21.48 9.80 -10.12
N LYS A 463 -22.24 10.70 -9.47
CA LYS A 463 -22.22 10.86 -8.01
C LYS A 463 -22.56 9.55 -7.32
N GLY A 464 -23.60 8.87 -7.78
CA GLY A 464 -23.99 7.55 -7.27
C GLY A 464 -22.87 6.51 -7.40
N GLU A 465 -22.22 6.43 -8.56
CA GLU A 465 -21.13 5.46 -8.82
C GLU A 465 -19.91 5.69 -7.93
N ILE A 466 -19.45 6.94 -7.81
CA ILE A 466 -18.31 7.30 -6.94
C ILE A 466 -18.62 6.98 -5.48
N LEU A 467 -19.80 7.37 -5.00
CA LEU A 467 -20.23 7.11 -3.63
C LEU A 467 -20.33 5.61 -3.36
N SER A 468 -20.86 4.85 -4.31
CA SER A 468 -20.93 3.38 -4.23
C SER A 468 -19.53 2.76 -4.16
N ALA A 469 -18.60 3.22 -5.00
CA ALA A 469 -17.22 2.74 -5.00
C ALA A 469 -16.47 3.08 -3.70
N GLN A 470 -16.61 4.30 -3.19
CA GLN A 470 -16.04 4.70 -1.90
C GLN A 470 -16.60 3.85 -0.76
N ARG A 471 -17.92 3.61 -0.73
CA ARG A 471 -18.55 2.73 0.26
C ARG A 471 -17.99 1.32 0.22
N LYS A 472 -17.80 0.73 -0.97
CA LYS A 472 -17.15 -0.58 -1.11
C LYS A 472 -15.74 -0.58 -0.52
N THR A 473 -14.98 0.51 -0.68
CA THR A 473 -13.66 0.65 -0.04
C THR A 473 -13.78 0.73 1.48
N LEU A 474 -14.71 1.51 2.03
CA LEU A 474 -14.97 1.56 3.49
C LEU A 474 -15.34 0.18 4.04
N GLU A 475 -16.26 -0.52 3.36
CA GLU A 475 -16.70 -1.88 3.70
C GLU A 475 -15.53 -2.87 3.67
N GLY A 476 -14.64 -2.75 2.68
CA GLY A 476 -13.41 -3.53 2.59
C GLY A 476 -12.53 -3.36 3.82
N ILE A 477 -12.26 -2.12 4.25
CA ILE A 477 -11.47 -1.83 5.46
C ILE A 477 -12.19 -2.39 6.69
N LEU A 478 -13.50 -2.17 6.81
CA LEU A 478 -14.31 -2.65 7.93
C LEU A 478 -14.27 -4.18 8.07
N MET A 479 -14.30 -4.92 6.94
CA MET A 479 -14.19 -6.38 6.95
C MET A 479 -12.84 -6.85 7.51
N ILE A 480 -11.75 -6.18 7.12
CA ILE A 480 -10.42 -6.46 7.65
C ILE A 480 -10.36 -6.16 9.17
N CYS A 481 -10.92 -5.04 9.62
CA CYS A 481 -11.00 -4.69 11.05
C CYS A 481 -11.74 -5.76 11.87
N LYS A 482 -12.93 -6.17 11.42
CA LYS A 482 -13.76 -7.19 12.10
C LYS A 482 -13.04 -8.54 12.23
N SER A 483 -12.39 -8.97 11.15
CA SER A 483 -11.63 -10.22 11.16
C SER A 483 -10.44 -10.16 12.14
N LYS A 484 -9.71 -9.04 12.22
CA LYS A 484 -8.66 -8.86 13.23
C LYS A 484 -9.18 -8.83 14.66
N ASN A 485 -10.31 -8.19 14.90
CA ASN A 485 -10.95 -8.19 16.22
C ASN A 485 -11.33 -9.62 16.66
N HIS A 486 -11.85 -10.44 15.75
CA HIS A 486 -12.08 -11.86 16.00
C HIS A 486 -10.79 -12.59 16.39
N LEU A 487 -9.71 -12.43 15.61
CA LEU A 487 -8.42 -13.07 15.88
C LEU A 487 -7.81 -12.63 17.22
N ARG A 488 -7.95 -11.36 17.60
CA ARG A 488 -7.46 -10.85 18.88
C ARG A 488 -8.26 -11.37 20.07
N ALA A 489 -9.57 -11.51 19.93
CA ALA A 489 -10.40 -12.15 20.96
C ALA A 489 -9.95 -13.59 21.22
N LEU A 490 -9.62 -14.35 20.16
CA LEU A 490 -9.05 -15.69 20.29
C LEU A 490 -7.70 -15.68 21.02
N LYS A 491 -6.82 -14.72 20.72
CA LYS A 491 -5.51 -14.56 21.39
C LYS A 491 -5.64 -14.24 22.87
N LYS A 492 -6.54 -13.31 23.25
CA LYS A 492 -6.84 -13.01 24.66
C LYS A 492 -7.28 -14.27 25.42
N ARG A 493 -8.12 -15.12 24.81
CA ARG A 493 -8.54 -16.41 25.40
C ARG A 493 -7.37 -17.40 25.52
N LYS A 494 -6.48 -17.48 24.54
CA LYS A 494 -5.27 -18.33 24.60
C LYS A 494 -4.34 -17.88 25.74
N LEU A 495 -4.08 -16.58 25.86
CA LEU A 495 -3.28 -15.99 26.94
C LEU A 495 -3.85 -16.32 28.32
N GLN A 496 -5.17 -16.21 28.51
CA GLN A 496 -5.81 -16.55 29.77
C GLN A 496 -5.60 -18.03 30.14
N LYS A 497 -5.62 -18.94 29.16
CA LYS A 497 -5.28 -20.36 29.38
C LYS A 497 -3.80 -20.59 29.69
N CYS A 498 -2.89 -19.78 29.14
CA CYS A 498 -1.47 -19.85 29.46
C CYS A 498 -1.19 -19.42 30.89
N VAL A 499 -1.84 -18.34 31.36
CA VAL A 499 -1.73 -17.86 32.75
C VAL A 499 -2.25 -18.91 33.74
N LEU A 500 -3.37 -19.58 33.43
CA LEU A 500 -3.92 -20.64 34.30
C LEU A 500 -3.06 -21.92 34.37
N LYS A 501 -2.06 -22.07 33.49
CA LYS A 501 -1.16 -23.23 33.43
C LYS A 501 0.22 -22.95 34.05
N LEU A 502 0.55 -21.68 34.27
CA LEU A 502 1.73 -21.25 35.02
C LEU A 502 1.36 -21.24 36.50
#